data_AF-A0A960UQ30-F1
#
_entry.id   AF-A0A960UQ30-F1
#
_cell.length_a   1.000
_cell.length_b   1.000
_cell.length_c   1.000
_cell.angle_alpha   90.00
_cell.angle_beta   90.00
_cell.angle_gamma   90.00
#
_symmetry.space_group_name_H-M   'P 1'
#
loop_
_entity.id
_entity.type
_entity.pdbx_description
1 polymer ?
#
loop_
_entity_poly.entity_id
_entity_poly.type
_entity_poly.pdbx_seq_one_letter_code
_entity_poly.pdbx_strand_id
1 'polypeptide(L)'
;MEPKEFLRKLGLKSKNDGTWTGREAIKGSARSIKSYSPVDGALIGSVSITTRDQYDQVIAKAQEAFTHWRSVPAPKRGEIIRQY
;
A
#
# COMPACT_ATOMS: atom_id res chain seq x y z
N MET A 1 -16.36 -17.68 -10.17
CA MET A 1 -15.69 -16.39 -10.40
C MET A 1 -14.25 -16.71 -10.71
N GLU A 2 -13.75 -16.38 -11.90
CA GLU A 2 -12.35 -16.65 -12.23
C GLU A 2 -11.44 -15.91 -11.23
N PRO A 3 -10.41 -16.54 -10.64
CA PRO A 3 -9.56 -15.93 -9.61
C PRO A 3 -9.01 -14.56 -9.99
N LYS A 4 -8.78 -14.31 -11.29
CA LYS A 4 -8.28 -13.05 -11.83
C LYS A 4 -9.30 -11.90 -11.80
N GLU A 5 -10.61 -12.19 -11.86
CA GLU A 5 -11.63 -11.15 -11.81
C GLU A 5 -11.80 -10.54 -10.42
N PHE A 6 -11.63 -11.35 -9.38
CA PHE A 6 -11.65 -10.88 -8.01
C PHE A 6 -10.51 -9.88 -7.73
N LEU A 7 -9.30 -10.18 -8.21
CA LEU A 7 -8.14 -9.28 -8.06
C LEU A 7 -8.38 -7.91 -8.73
N ARG A 8 -9.05 -7.89 -9.88
CA ARG A 8 -9.43 -6.64 -10.56
C ARG A 8 -10.41 -5.81 -9.72
N LYS A 9 -11.36 -6.45 -9.03
CA LYS A 9 -12.30 -5.74 -8.13
C LYS A 9 -11.60 -5.12 -6.93
N LEU A 10 -10.50 -5.71 -6.46
CA LEU A 10 -9.63 -5.14 -5.44
C LEU A 10 -8.71 -4.03 -5.95
N GLY A 11 -8.75 -3.71 -7.26
CA GLY A 11 -7.87 -2.71 -7.88
C GLY A 11 -6.45 -3.20 -8.13
N LEU A 12 -6.18 -4.51 -7.99
CA LEU A 12 -4.85 -5.08 -8.18
C LEU A 12 -4.53 -5.26 -9.67
N LYS A 13 -3.28 -4.97 -10.02
CA LYS A 13 -2.69 -5.12 -11.35
C LYS A 13 -1.66 -6.26 -11.35
N SER A 14 -1.11 -6.60 -12.51
CA SER A 14 0.01 -7.56 -12.61
C SER A 14 1.31 -7.03 -11.96
N LYS A 15 1.52 -5.71 -12.00
CA LYS A 15 2.58 -4.98 -11.29
C LYS A 15 1.94 -3.90 -10.43
N ASN A 16 2.20 -3.93 -9.13
CA ASN A 16 1.65 -3.02 -8.13
C ASN A 16 2.77 -2.23 -7.47
N ASP A 17 2.49 -0.98 -7.12
CA ASP A 17 3.40 -0.17 -6.32
C ASP A 17 3.35 -0.65 -4.86
N GLY A 18 4.52 -0.91 -4.26
CA GLY A 18 4.64 -1.37 -2.87
C GLY A 18 4.88 -0.28 -1.83
N THR A 19 5.03 0.97 -2.25
CA THR A 19 5.27 2.10 -1.35
C THR A 19 4.25 3.20 -1.61
N TRP A 20 3.55 3.62 -0.55
CA TRP A 20 2.46 4.60 -0.64
C TRP A 20 2.55 5.63 0.49
N THR A 21 2.18 6.86 0.16
CA THR A 21 1.95 7.95 1.12
C THR A 21 0.60 8.59 0.84
N GLY A 22 -0.38 8.33 1.72
CA GLY A 22 -1.75 8.78 1.49
C GLY A 22 -2.37 8.11 0.26
N ARG A 23 -2.75 8.90 -0.74
CA ARG A 23 -3.41 8.42 -1.97
C ARG A 23 -2.46 8.22 -3.15
N GLU A 24 -1.17 8.49 -2.96
CA GLU A 24 -0.18 8.43 -4.02
C GLU A 24 0.88 7.36 -3.74
N ALA A 25 1.27 6.66 -4.79
CA ALA A 25 2.36 5.70 -4.77
C ALA A 25 3.70 6.41 -4.99
N ILE A 26 4.71 6.05 -4.21
CA ILE A 26 6.09 6.46 -4.47
C ILE A 26 6.70 5.47 -5.47
N LYS A 27 6.90 5.93 -6.71
CA LYS A 27 7.41 5.12 -7.82
C LYS A 27 8.94 5.10 -7.84
N GLY A 28 9.51 4.31 -8.75
CA GLY A 28 10.94 4.33 -9.05
C GLY A 28 11.77 3.19 -8.45
N SER A 29 11.15 2.23 -7.77
CA SER A 29 11.89 1.03 -7.33
C SER A 29 12.18 0.09 -8.51
N ALA A 30 13.46 -0.27 -8.66
CA ALA A 30 13.93 -1.19 -9.70
C ALA A 30 13.69 -2.68 -9.35
N ARG A 31 13.41 -2.99 -8.08
CA ARG A 31 13.22 -4.37 -7.61
C ARG A 31 11.76 -4.63 -7.30
N SER A 32 11.32 -5.87 -7.51
CA SER A 32 9.98 -6.31 -7.16
C SER A 32 9.97 -7.71 -6.57
N ILE A 33 8.97 -7.98 -5.73
CA ILE A 33 8.68 -9.30 -5.18
C ILE A 33 7.55 -9.88 -6.03
N LYS A 34 7.72 -11.12 -6.49
CA LYS A 34 6.69 -11.87 -7.21
C LYS A 34 5.89 -12.70 -6.19
N SER A 35 4.56 -12.63 -6.30
CA SER A 35 3.65 -13.41 -5.47
C SER A 35 3.12 -14.60 -6.25
N TYR A 36 3.27 -15.79 -5.70
CA TYR A 36 2.86 -17.05 -6.30
C TYR A 36 1.79 -17.70 -5.43
N SER A 37 0.84 -18.35 -6.08
CA SER A 37 -0.19 -19.14 -5.40
C SER A 37 0.42 -20.38 -4.77
N PRO A 38 0.17 -20.67 -3.48
CA PRO A 38 0.67 -21.88 -2.82
C PRO A 38 -0.10 -23.14 -3.25
N VAL A 39 -1.22 -22.99 -3.97
CA VAL A 39 -2.08 -24.11 -4.40
C VAL A 39 -1.53 -24.78 -5.65
N ASP A 40 -1.07 -23.99 -6.62
CA ASP A 40 -0.71 -24.42 -7.97
C ASP A 40 0.61 -23.84 -8.47
N GLY A 41 1.28 -22.98 -7.68
CA GLY A 41 2.52 -22.30 -8.07
C GLY A 41 2.32 -21.19 -9.11
N ALA A 42 1.08 -20.85 -9.47
CA ALA A 42 0.81 -19.86 -10.51
C ALA A 42 1.21 -18.45 -10.04
N LEU A 43 1.80 -17.66 -10.96
CA LEU A 43 2.13 -16.26 -10.68
C LEU A 43 0.83 -15.43 -10.57
N ILE A 44 0.63 -14.82 -9.41
CA ILE A 44 -0.50 -13.92 -9.16
C ILE A 44 -0.17 -12.52 -9.68
N GLY A 45 1.02 -12.02 -9.35
CA GLY A 45 1.47 -10.68 -9.72
C GLY A 45 2.79 -10.31 -9.05
N SER A 46 3.14 -9.03 -9.09
CA SER A 46 4.34 -8.51 -8.44
C SER A 46 4.10 -7.17 -7.77
N VAL A 47 4.90 -6.88 -6.74
CA VAL A 47 4.87 -5.62 -5.99
C VAL A 47 6.27 -5.03 -5.93
N SER A 48 6.42 -3.73 -6.13
CA SER A 48 7.73 -3.06 -6.05
C SER A 48 8.27 -3.04 -4.61
N ILE A 49 9.60 -3.19 -4.45
CA ILE A 49 10.24 -3.18 -3.13
C ILE A 49 10.49 -1.74 -2.68
N THR A 50 10.10 -1.38 -1.46
CA THR A 50 10.46 -0.08 -0.88
C THR A 50 11.98 0.06 -0.78
N THR A 51 12.54 1.05 -1.47
CA THR A 51 13.97 1.42 -1.37
C THR A 51 14.24 2.23 -0.11
N ARG A 52 15.51 2.44 0.23
CA ARG A 52 15.89 3.24 1.40
C ARG A 52 15.38 4.68 1.28
N ASP A 53 15.60 5.32 0.13
CA ASP A 53 15.17 6.71 -0.10
C ASP A 53 13.64 6.85 -0.05
N GLN A 54 12.92 5.85 -0.56
CA GLN A 54 11.46 5.82 -0.48
C GLN A 54 10.98 5.63 0.96
N TYR A 55 11.67 4.80 1.76
CA TYR A 55 11.39 4.67 3.18
C TYR A 55 11.57 6.00 3.91
N ASP A 56 12.68 6.69 3.69
CA ASP A 56 12.96 7.97 4.34
C ASP A 56 11.90 9.04 3.94
N GLN A 57 11.42 9.03 2.67
CA GLN A 57 10.28 9.85 2.23
C GLN A 57 8.96 9.51 2.95
N VAL A 58 8.65 8.21 3.11
CA VAL A 58 7.45 7.77 3.84
C VAL A 58 7.49 8.25 5.29
N ILE A 59 8.63 8.10 5.96
CA ILE A 59 8.80 8.53 7.35
C ILE A 59 8.62 10.05 7.46
N ALA A 60 9.26 10.84 6.59
CA ALA A 60 9.10 12.28 6.58
C ALA A 60 7.62 12.69 6.40
N LYS A 61 6.92 12.06 5.44
CA LYS A 61 5.50 12.36 5.19
C LYS A 61 4.59 11.92 6.34
N ALA A 62 4.88 10.80 6.98
CA ALA A 62 4.15 10.32 8.15
C ALA A 62 4.31 11.27 9.35
N GLN A 63 5.51 11.81 9.56
CA GLN A 63 5.77 12.80 10.62
C GLN A 63 5.01 14.11 10.38
N GLU A 64 4.99 14.60 9.13
CA GLU A 64 4.17 15.76 8.72
C GLU A 64 2.67 15.49 8.96
N ALA A 65 2.16 14.33 8.55
CA ALA A 65 0.76 13.98 8.78
C ALA A 65 0.43 13.87 10.27
N PHE A 66 1.36 13.38 11.09
CA PHE A 66 1.17 13.21 12.53
C PHE A 66 0.97 14.55 13.25
N THR A 67 1.62 15.64 12.82
CA THR A 67 1.44 16.95 13.47
C THR A 67 0.00 17.44 13.37
N HIS A 68 -0.70 17.09 12.29
CA HIS A 68 -2.14 17.35 12.13
C HIS A 68 -2.98 16.29 12.84
N TRP A 69 -2.65 15.00 12.69
CA TRP A 69 -3.45 13.92 13.26
C TRP A 69 -3.53 13.98 14.79
N ARG A 70 -2.44 14.39 15.46
CA ARG A 70 -2.39 14.51 16.92
C ARG A 70 -3.34 15.58 17.46
N SER A 71 -3.69 16.60 16.68
CA SER A 71 -4.65 17.64 17.09
C SER A 71 -6.10 17.24 16.87
N VAL A 72 -6.38 16.13 16.18
CA VAL A 72 -7.74 15.61 15.99
C VAL A 72 -8.26 15.03 17.32
N PRO A 73 -9.43 15.44 17.84
CA PRO A 73 -9.98 14.90 19.09
C PRO A 73 -10.13 13.38 19.08
N ALA A 74 -9.89 12.73 20.23
CA ALA A 74 -9.95 11.27 20.35
C ALA A 74 -11.26 10.64 19.83
N PRO A 75 -12.47 11.18 20.11
CA PRO A 75 -13.70 10.64 19.56
C PRO A 75 -13.76 10.68 18.02
N LYS A 76 -13.24 11.74 17.40
CA LYS A 76 -13.18 11.87 15.94
C LYS A 76 -12.17 10.90 15.32
N ARG A 77 -11.04 10.63 16.00
CA ARG A 77 -10.10 9.58 15.58
C ARG A 77 -10.75 8.20 15.64
N GLY A 78 -11.52 7.94 16.71
CA GLY A 78 -12.30 6.70 16.85
C GLY A 78 -13.36 6.53 15.77
N GLU A 79 -14.02 7.62 15.36
CA GLU A 79 -14.98 7.57 14.26
C GLU A 79 -14.34 7.19 12.92
N ILE A 80 -13.10 7.64 12.65
CA ILE A 80 -12.36 7.21 11.46
C ILE A 80 -12.04 5.72 11.54
N ILE A 81 -11.62 5.20 12.69
CA ILE A 81 -11.38 3.75 12.87
C ILE A 81 -12.67 2.93 12.68
N ARG A 82 -13.85 3.48 13.00
CA ARG A 82 -15.14 2.80 12.83
C ARG A 82 -15.54 2.65 11.35
N GLN A 83 -15.11 3.56 10.48
CA GLN A 83 -15.54 3.62 9.08
C GLN A 83 -14.66 2.79 8.12
N TYR A 84 -13.41 2.52 8.50
CA TYR A 84 -12.41 1.84 7.69
C TYR A 84 -12.01 0.50 8.31
#